data_AF-A0A151R5U9-F1
#
_entry.id   AF-A0A151R5U9-F1
#
_cell.length_a   1.000
_cell.length_b   1.000
_cell.length_c   1.000
_cell.angle_alpha   90.00
_cell.angle_beta   90.00
_cell.angle_gamma   90.00
#
_symmetry.space_group_name_H-M   'P 1'
#
loop_
_entity.id
_entity.type
_entity.pdbx_description
1 polymer ?
#
loop_
_entity_poly.entity_id
_entity_poly.type
_entity_poly.pdbx_seq_one_letter_code
_entity_poly.pdbx_strand_id
1 'polypeptide(L)'
;MAKVESVFKSFLEVNSVWRTHRVCDSSISQLIRLEPCPAGDCLFMGESTSSPHFYVYQCFFRDLGIRLPFTQFECDFLNYINAAPSQLHPNS
;
A
#
# COMPACT_ATOMS: atom_id res chain seq x y z
N MET A 1 -15.27 15.40 3.22
CA MET A 1 -14.23 14.38 3.04
C MET A 1 -14.76 13.34 2.06
N ALA A 2 -14.09 13.12 0.93
CA ALA A 2 -14.49 12.10 -0.02
C ALA A 2 -14.07 10.73 0.54
N LYS A 3 -15.03 9.81 0.70
CA LYS A 3 -14.75 8.42 1.07
C LYS A 3 -14.13 7.74 -0.15
N VAL A 4 -12.83 7.46 -0.10
CA VAL A 4 -12.17 6.65 -1.13
C VAL A 4 -12.29 5.19 -0.70
N GLU A 5 -13.07 4.42 -1.43
CA GLU A 5 -13.22 2.98 -1.19
C GLU A 5 -12.16 2.21 -2.00
N SER A 6 -11.68 1.09 -1.44
CA SER A 6 -10.80 0.20 -2.17
C SER A 6 -11.51 -0.36 -3.40
N VAL A 7 -10.82 -0.30 -4.54
CA VAL A 7 -11.27 -0.96 -5.78
C VAL A 7 -11.18 -2.49 -5.69
N PHE A 8 -10.38 -3.01 -4.76
CA PHE A 8 -10.26 -4.45 -4.51
C PHE A 8 -11.32 -4.90 -3.52
N LYS A 9 -12.08 -5.92 -3.92
CA LYS A 9 -13.17 -6.49 -3.12
C LYS A 9 -12.81 -7.88 -2.59
N SER A 10 -11.74 -8.47 -3.08
CA SER A 10 -11.33 -9.83 -2.72
C SER A 10 -9.82 -10.01 -2.64
N PHE A 11 -9.40 -10.99 -1.84
CA PHE A 11 -8.01 -11.44 -1.75
C PHE A 11 -7.44 -11.88 -3.10
N LEU A 12 -8.26 -12.48 -3.97
CA LEU A 12 -7.81 -12.95 -5.29
C LEU A 12 -7.37 -11.78 -6.20
N GLU A 13 -8.10 -10.66 -6.18
CA GLU A 13 -7.75 -9.48 -6.97
C GLU A 13 -6.44 -8.86 -6.47
N VAL A 14 -6.27 -8.78 -5.15
CA VAL A 14 -5.04 -8.28 -4.53
C VAL A 14 -3.84 -9.18 -4.84
N ASN A 15 -4.02 -10.49 -4.80
CA ASN A 15 -2.98 -11.45 -5.15
C ASN A 15 -2.62 -11.42 -6.66
N SER A 16 -3.58 -11.04 -7.52
CA SER A 16 -3.28 -10.77 -8.95
C SER A 16 -2.34 -9.57 -9.10
N VAL A 17 -2.59 -8.48 -8.35
CA VAL A 17 -1.69 -7.31 -8.31
C VAL A 17 -0.30 -7.70 -7.83
N TRP A 18 -0.21 -8.56 -6.80
CA TRP A 18 1.05 -9.07 -6.30
C TRP A 18 1.91 -9.70 -7.40
N ARG A 19 1.30 -10.58 -8.20
CA ARG A 19 2.00 -11.31 -9.27
C ARG A 19 2.38 -10.42 -10.45
N THR A 20 1.57 -9.41 -10.75
CA THR A 20 1.76 -8.56 -11.93
C THR A 20 2.73 -7.42 -11.70
N HIS A 21 2.78 -6.85 -10.49
CA HIS A 21 3.53 -5.61 -10.22
C HIS A 21 4.75 -5.81 -9.31
N ARG A 22 5.11 -7.05 -8.96
CA ARG A 22 6.29 -7.39 -8.14
C ARG A 22 6.38 -6.55 -6.85
N VAL A 23 5.24 -6.46 -6.14
CA VAL A 23 4.99 -5.56 -4.99
C VAL A 23 6.10 -5.61 -3.92
N CYS A 24 6.75 -6.77 -3.73
CA CYS A 24 7.90 -6.92 -2.86
C CYS A 24 8.97 -7.82 -3.47
N ASP A 25 10.17 -7.77 -2.90
CA ASP A 25 11.20 -8.74 -3.21
C ASP A 25 10.76 -10.17 -2.83
N SER A 26 11.16 -11.15 -3.63
CA SER A 26 10.85 -12.56 -3.40
C SER A 26 11.34 -13.06 -2.03
N SER A 27 12.46 -12.52 -1.54
CA SER A 27 13.06 -12.89 -0.26
C SER A 27 12.19 -12.58 0.95
N ILE A 28 11.32 -11.56 0.85
CA ILE A 28 10.44 -11.13 1.95
C ILE A 28 8.96 -11.41 1.68
N SER A 29 8.65 -12.07 0.56
CA SER A 29 7.27 -12.30 0.14
C SER A 29 6.43 -13.11 1.13
N GLN A 30 7.07 -13.94 1.96
CA GLN A 30 6.41 -14.72 3.02
C GLN A 30 6.17 -13.91 4.30
N LEU A 31 6.82 -12.76 4.45
CA LEU A 31 6.73 -11.90 5.64
C LEU A 31 5.63 -10.84 5.52
N ILE A 32 5.15 -10.59 4.30
CA ILE A 32 4.16 -9.56 4.00
C ILE A 32 2.87 -10.25 3.55
N ARG A 33 1.74 -9.78 4.11
CA ARG A 33 0.41 -10.17 3.68
C ARG A 33 -0.31 -8.94 3.14
N LEU A 34 -0.76 -9.01 1.90
CA LEU A 34 -1.58 -7.97 1.27
C LEU A 34 -3.06 -8.38 1.38
N GLU A 35 -3.90 -7.45 1.83
CA GLU A 35 -5.35 -7.66 1.98
C GLU A 35 -6.11 -6.49 1.36
N PRO A 36 -7.32 -6.72 0.82
CA PRO A 36 -8.19 -5.63 0.39
C PRO A 36 -8.59 -4.77 1.60
N CYS A 37 -8.69 -3.46 1.41
CA CYS A 37 -9.17 -2.58 2.47
C CYS A 37 -10.64 -2.88 2.78
N PRO A 38 -11.02 -3.13 4.05
CA PRO A 38 -12.40 -3.36 4.43
C PRO A 38 -13.29 -2.16 4.10
N ALA A 39 -14.50 -2.42 3.62
CA ALA A 39 -15.47 -1.37 3.36
C ALA A 39 -16.02 -0.82 4.69
N GLY A 40 -15.78 0.45 4.97
CA GLY A 40 -16.31 1.12 6.16
C GLY A 40 -15.33 1.32 7.29
N ASP A 41 -14.11 0.77 7.19
CA ASP A 41 -13.02 1.20 8.06
C ASP A 41 -12.65 2.64 7.70
N CYS A 42 -12.97 3.57 8.61
CA CYS A 42 -12.37 4.87 8.57
C CYS A 42 -10.88 4.67 8.84
N LEU A 43 -10.06 5.04 7.86
CA LEU A 43 -8.62 4.84 7.77
C LEU A 43 -7.89 5.72 8.79
N PHE A 44 -8.13 5.47 10.07
CA PHE A 44 -7.40 6.04 11.18
C PHE A 44 -6.34 5.02 11.57
N MET A 45 -5.07 5.40 11.51
CA MET A 45 -4.01 4.70 12.26
C MET A 45 -4.28 4.91 13.76
N GLY A 46 -5.28 4.22 14.30
CA GLY A 46 -5.32 3.91 15.72
C GLY A 46 -4.42 2.72 15.97
N GLU A 47 -3.76 2.67 17.14
CA GLU A 47 -3.00 1.50 17.56
C GLU A 47 -3.91 0.27 17.55
N SER A 48 -3.82 -0.51 16.48
CA SER A 48 -4.52 -1.79 16.38
C SER A 48 -3.78 -2.79 17.25
N THR A 49 -4.50 -3.53 18.08
CA THR A 49 -3.99 -4.66 18.87
C THR A 49 -3.56 -5.87 18.02
N SER A 50 -3.44 -5.70 16.70
CA SER A 50 -3.09 -6.70 15.69
C SER A 50 -1.68 -6.47 15.11
N SER A 51 -1.24 -7.37 14.23
CA SER A 51 0.04 -7.24 13.53
C SER A 51 0.22 -5.85 12.88
N PRO A 52 1.44 -5.30 12.88
CA PRO A 52 1.71 -3.99 12.28
C PRO A 52 1.34 -4.02 10.79
N HIS A 53 0.50 -3.08 10.39
CA HIS A 53 0.02 -2.96 9.02
C HIS A 53 -0.07 -1.49 8.63
N PHE A 54 -0.07 -1.24 7.32
CA PHE A 54 -0.28 0.08 6.76
C PHE A 54 -1.11 -0.05 5.49
N TYR A 55 -1.84 1.02 5.16
CA TYR A 55 -2.56 1.13 3.91
C TYR A 55 -1.65 1.74 2.86
N VAL A 56 -1.83 1.38 1.59
CA VAL A 56 -1.06 1.93 0.48
C VAL A 56 -1.89 1.89 -0.79
N TYR A 57 -1.72 2.91 -1.64
CA TYR A 57 -2.37 2.92 -2.93
C TYR A 57 -1.69 2.00 -3.94
N GLN A 58 -2.50 1.27 -4.72
CA GLN A 58 -1.99 0.44 -5.81
C GLN A 58 -1.15 1.21 -6.84
N CYS A 59 -1.37 2.52 -7.03
CA CYS A 59 -0.62 3.33 -7.98
C CYS A 59 0.88 3.42 -7.66
N PHE A 60 1.26 3.25 -6.38
CA PHE A 60 2.67 3.22 -6.00
C PHE A 60 3.37 2.02 -6.66
N PHE A 61 2.74 0.84 -6.65
CA PHE A 61 3.31 -0.35 -7.28
C PHE A 61 3.10 -0.36 -8.80
N ARG A 62 1.91 0.03 -9.26
CA ARG A 62 1.56 -0.01 -10.69
C ARG A 62 2.23 1.08 -11.51
N ASP A 63 2.15 2.32 -11.03
CA ASP A 63 2.52 3.50 -11.81
C ASP A 63 3.95 3.98 -11.47
N LEU A 64 4.35 3.93 -10.19
CA LEU A 64 5.71 4.28 -9.77
C LEU A 64 6.69 3.10 -9.81
N GLY A 65 6.19 1.86 -9.82
CA GLY A 65 7.03 0.66 -9.87
C GLY A 65 7.87 0.41 -8.61
N ILE A 66 7.52 1.05 -7.49
CA ILE A 66 8.27 0.89 -6.24
C ILE A 66 8.01 -0.48 -5.62
N ARG A 67 8.94 -0.98 -4.81
CA ARG A 67 8.85 -2.33 -4.22
C ARG A 67 9.21 -2.35 -2.75
N LEU A 68 8.63 -3.29 -2.01
CA LEU A 68 8.97 -3.52 -0.59
C LEU A 68 10.19 -4.46 -0.45
N PRO A 69 11.10 -4.22 0.51
CA PRO A 69 11.16 -3.01 1.34
C PRO A 69 11.65 -1.82 0.50
N PHE A 70 11.15 -0.62 0.78
CA PHE A 70 11.57 0.57 0.02
C PHE A 70 13.07 0.80 0.17
N THR A 71 13.74 1.00 -0.95
CA THR A 71 15.12 1.48 -1.01
C THR A 71 15.21 2.92 -0.51
N GLN A 72 16.42 3.34 -0.12
CA GLN A 72 16.65 4.74 0.26
C GLN A 72 16.21 5.71 -0.84
N PHE A 73 16.49 5.37 -2.10
CA PHE A 73 16.07 6.17 -3.24
C PHE A 73 14.54 6.30 -3.35
N GLU A 74 13.78 5.21 -3.19
CA GLU A 74 12.32 5.26 -3.22
C GLU A 74 11.77 6.10 -2.07
N CYS A 75 12.34 5.97 -0.87
CA CYS A 75 11.99 6.82 0.28
C CYS A 75 12.25 8.31 -0.03
N ASP A 76 13.43 8.65 -0.56
CA ASP A 76 13.82 10.02 -0.90
C ASP A 76 12.94 10.58 -2.02
N PHE A 77 12.61 9.77 -3.03
CA PHE A 77 11.72 10.13 -4.12
C PHE A 77 10.31 10.43 -3.61
N LEU A 78 9.74 9.56 -2.77
CA LEU A 78 8.42 9.74 -2.18
C LEU A 78 8.37 11.00 -1.29
N ASN A 79 9.43 11.25 -0.51
CA ASN A 79 9.58 12.49 0.25
C ASN A 79 9.66 13.72 -0.65
N TYR A 80 10.43 13.63 -1.75
CA TYR A 80 10.58 14.73 -2.72
C TYR A 80 9.25 15.12 -3.37
N ILE A 81 8.41 14.14 -3.73
CA ILE A 81 7.06 14.39 -4.27
C ILE A 81 6.00 14.66 -3.17
N ASN A 82 6.43 14.77 -1.91
CA ASN A 82 5.57 14.98 -0.75
C ASN A 82 4.41 13.98 -0.64
N ALA A 83 4.70 12.70 -0.92
CA ALA A 83 3.74 11.61 -0.86
C ALA A 83 4.21 10.53 0.13
N ALA A 84 3.49 10.30 1.22
CA ALA A 84 3.75 9.12 2.05
C ALA A 84 3.07 7.88 1.43
N PRO A 85 3.69 6.68 1.52
CA PRO A 85 3.06 5.42 1.08
C PRO A 85 1.68 5.19 1.69
N SER A 86 1.50 5.60 2.95
CA SER A 86 0.25 5.54 3.70
C SER A 86 -0.64 6.78 3.55
N GLN A 87 -0.23 7.74 2.72
CA GLN A 87 -0.97 8.97 2.51
C GLN A 87 -2.11 8.74 1.53
N LEU A 88 -3.28 8.51 2.11
CA LEU A 88 -4.49 8.23 1.35
C LEU A 88 -5.09 9.47 0.68
N HIS A 89 -4.50 10.65 0.84
CA HIS A 89 -4.83 11.80 0.00
C HIS A 89 -3.51 12.46 -0.41
N PRO A 90 -3.24 12.64 -1.73
CA PRO A 90 -2.09 13.42 -2.14
C PRO A 90 -2.18 14.81 -1.50
N ASN A 91 -1.07 15.30 -0.94
CA ASN A 91 -1.01 16.65 -0.39
C ASN A 91 -1.31 17.62 -1.54
N SER A 92 -2.51 18.22 -1.52
CA SER A 92 -2.86 19.40 -2.33
C SER A 92 -2.63 20.65 -1.50
#